data_AF-A0A2E8A042-F1
#
_entry.id   AF-A0A2E8A042-F1
#
_cell.length_a   1.000
_cell.length_b   1.000
_cell.length_c   1.000
_cell.angle_alpha   90.00
_cell.angle_beta   90.00
_cell.angle_gamma   90.00
#
_symmetry.space_group_name_H-M   'P 1'
#
loop_
_entity.id
_entity.type
_entity.pdbx_description
1 polymer ?
#
loop_
_entity_poly.entity_id
_entity_poly.type
_entity_poly.pdbx_seq_one_letter_code
_entity_poly.pdbx_strand_id
1 'polypeptide(L)'
;MDPTDIPVLHGASLVTAQMLRDIGAKVEVQAMDWSTLTSRRAERKSIADGGWNIFHTYSTGADVSSPIANIGISGGCVEKAWFGWPCDRDGPDSLEGLRDAFSEESDPAKQKAIATKLQARAYEVVPYVNYGQWFQPTAYRSSLKGVLISPVPFFWNIELN
;
A
#
# COMPACT_ATOMS: atom_id res chain seq x y z
N MET A 1 -2.17 -5.12 -13.59
CA MET A 1 -2.01 -3.75 -14.15
C MET A 1 -0.58 -3.32 -13.93
N ASP A 2 0.02 -2.70 -14.95
CA ASP A 2 1.44 -2.33 -14.98
C ASP A 2 1.57 -0.83 -15.30
N PRO A 3 1.90 0.03 -14.30
CA PRO A 3 2.15 1.45 -14.52
C PRO A 3 3.57 1.65 -15.06
N THR A 4 3.72 1.70 -16.38
CA THR A 4 5.03 1.66 -17.06
C THR A 4 5.87 2.92 -16.86
N ASP A 5 5.23 4.02 -16.44
CA ASP A 5 5.84 5.32 -16.12
C ASP A 5 6.41 5.41 -14.69
N ILE A 6 6.17 4.39 -13.84
CA ILE A 6 6.74 4.30 -12.50
C ILE A 6 7.71 3.10 -12.44
N PRO A 7 9.04 3.31 -12.59
CA PRO A 7 10.00 2.23 -12.79
C PRO A 7 9.98 1.13 -11.73
N VAL A 8 9.82 1.50 -10.45
CA VAL A 8 9.78 0.52 -9.33
C VAL A 8 8.55 -0.39 -9.43
N LEU A 9 7.41 0.15 -9.85
CA LEU A 9 6.16 -0.60 -9.99
C LEU A 9 6.13 -1.40 -11.29
N HIS A 10 6.72 -0.85 -12.37
CA HIS A 10 6.88 -1.56 -13.63
C HIS A 10 7.74 -2.82 -13.47
N GLY A 11 8.92 -2.66 -12.86
CA GLY A 11 9.81 -3.79 -12.56
C GLY A 11 9.12 -4.87 -11.73
N ALA A 12 8.44 -4.48 -10.64
CA ALA A 12 7.67 -5.42 -9.81
C ALA A 12 6.57 -6.13 -10.61
N SER A 13 5.86 -5.41 -11.50
CA SER A 13 4.79 -5.98 -12.32
C SER A 13 5.30 -7.05 -13.28
N LEU A 14 6.45 -6.83 -13.92
CA LEU A 14 7.05 -7.80 -14.83
C LEU A 14 7.55 -9.05 -14.09
N VAL A 15 8.22 -8.88 -12.95
CA VAL A 15 8.72 -10.00 -12.13
C VAL A 15 7.56 -10.84 -11.61
N THR A 16 6.55 -10.21 -11.01
CA THR A 16 5.35 -10.91 -10.52
C THR A 16 4.64 -11.65 -11.64
N ALA A 17 4.49 -11.03 -12.82
CA ALA A 17 3.87 -11.70 -13.95
C ALA A 17 4.65 -12.93 -14.43
N GLN A 18 5.99 -12.86 -14.43
CA GLN A 18 6.83 -14.01 -14.77
C GLN A 18 6.70 -15.12 -13.73
N MET A 19 6.83 -14.80 -12.44
CA MET A 19 6.72 -15.79 -11.36
C MET A 19 5.36 -16.51 -11.35
N LEU A 20 4.27 -15.77 -11.61
CA LEU A 20 2.94 -16.36 -11.74
C LEU A 20 2.84 -17.31 -12.95
N ARG A 21 3.47 -16.97 -14.08
CA ARG A 21 3.52 -17.85 -15.25
C ARG A 21 4.35 -19.11 -14.97
N ASP A 22 5.44 -18.99 -14.23
CA ASP A 22 6.31 -20.12 -13.88
C ASP A 22 5.59 -21.16 -13.00
N ILE A 23 4.60 -20.73 -12.21
CA ILE A 23 3.73 -21.63 -11.44
C ILE A 23 2.44 -22.04 -12.19
N GLY A 24 2.35 -21.73 -13.50
CA GLY A 24 1.28 -22.19 -14.38
C GLY A 24 0.07 -21.25 -14.54
N ALA A 25 0.11 -20.04 -13.99
CA ALA A 25 -0.97 -19.07 -14.19
C ALA A 25 -0.94 -18.45 -15.60
N LYS A 26 -2.12 -18.21 -16.18
CA LYS A 26 -2.25 -17.42 -17.42
C LYS A 26 -2.33 -15.94 -17.05
N VAL A 27 -1.25 -15.20 -17.31
CA VAL A 27 -1.14 -13.78 -16.92
C VAL A 27 -1.11 -12.86 -18.13
N GLU A 28 -2.11 -11.99 -18.22
CA GLU A 28 -2.12 -10.82 -19.09
C GLU A 28 -1.60 -9.59 -18.32
N VAL A 29 -0.55 -8.96 -18.85
CA VAL A 29 -0.03 -7.70 -18.31
C VAL A 29 -0.62 -6.56 -19.13
N GLN A 30 -1.31 -5.64 -18.45
CA GLN A 30 -1.90 -4.46 -19.06
C GLN A 30 -1.07 -3.24 -18.70
N ALA A 31 -0.30 -2.75 -19.68
CA ALA A 31 0.49 -1.54 -19.59
C ALA A 31 -0.40 -0.29 -19.62
N MET A 32 -0.11 0.67 -18.74
CA MET A 32 -0.80 1.95 -18.62
C MET A 32 0.09 2.96 -17.88
N ASP A 33 -0.33 4.22 -17.80
CA ASP A 33 0.29 5.21 -16.91
C ASP A 33 -0.29 5.10 -15.48
N TRP A 34 0.41 5.73 -14.51
CA TRP A 34 0.01 5.72 -13.10
C TRP A 34 -1.37 6.34 -12.86
N SER A 35 -1.72 7.42 -13.57
CA SER A 35 -3.00 8.10 -13.39
C SER A 35 -4.16 7.19 -13.80
N THR A 36 -4.01 6.47 -14.92
CA THR A 36 -4.97 5.45 -15.37
C THR A 36 -5.10 4.33 -14.34
N LEU A 37 -4.00 3.82 -13.79
CA LEU A 37 -4.03 2.77 -12.76
C LEU A 37 -4.75 3.25 -11.50
N THR A 38 -4.41 4.44 -10.99
CA THR A 38 -5.00 4.98 -9.75
C THR A 38 -6.51 5.18 -9.84
N SER A 39 -7.02 5.47 -11.04
CA SER A 39 -8.45 5.56 -11.31
C SER A 39 -9.08 4.16 -11.41
N ARG A 40 -8.43 3.24 -12.13
CA ARG A 40 -8.95 1.89 -12.39
C ARG A 40 -8.93 0.96 -11.17
N ARG A 41 -8.01 1.13 -10.23
CA ARG A 41 -7.95 0.27 -9.02
C ARG A 41 -9.21 0.35 -8.14
N ALA A 42 -10.03 1.39 -8.31
CA ALA A 42 -11.33 1.51 -7.66
C ALA A 42 -12.45 0.69 -8.32
N GLU A 43 -12.26 0.25 -9.57
CA GLU A 43 -13.28 -0.48 -10.33
C GLU A 43 -13.49 -1.89 -9.77
N ARG A 44 -14.75 -2.20 -9.47
CA ARG A 44 -15.23 -3.47 -8.89
C ARG A 44 -15.85 -4.41 -9.92
N LYS A 45 -15.79 -4.03 -11.20
CA LYS A 45 -16.40 -4.76 -12.31
C LYS A 45 -15.65 -6.08 -12.55
N SER A 46 -16.25 -6.95 -13.35
CA SER A 46 -15.58 -8.15 -13.83
C SER A 46 -14.30 -7.77 -14.61
N ILE A 47 -13.36 -8.71 -14.74
CA ILE A 47 -12.15 -8.50 -15.54
C ILE A 47 -12.50 -8.14 -17.00
N ALA A 48 -13.55 -8.77 -17.56
CA ALA A 48 -14.01 -8.51 -18.92
C ALA A 48 -14.57 -7.08 -19.09
N ASP A 49 -15.06 -6.47 -18.01
CA ASP A 49 -15.70 -5.15 -18.00
C ASP A 49 -14.79 -4.05 -17.44
N GLY A 50 -13.46 -4.28 -17.43
CA GLY A 50 -12.47 -3.30 -17.00
C GLY A 50 -12.01 -3.43 -15.53
N GLY A 51 -12.39 -4.51 -14.83
CA GLY A 51 -11.84 -4.87 -13.53
C GLY A 51 -10.36 -5.27 -13.58
N TRP A 52 -9.81 -5.68 -12.44
CA TRP A 52 -8.40 -6.05 -12.29
C TRP A 52 -8.24 -7.17 -11.24
N ASN A 53 -7.13 -7.91 -11.31
CA ASN A 53 -6.77 -8.95 -10.33
C ASN A 53 -5.60 -8.52 -9.44
N ILE A 54 -4.54 -7.95 -10.02
CA ILE A 54 -3.31 -7.58 -9.32
C ILE A 54 -2.81 -6.22 -9.83
N PHE A 55 -2.34 -5.38 -8.93
CA PHE A 55 -1.55 -4.18 -9.22
C PHE A 55 -0.47 -3.99 -8.16
N HIS A 56 0.60 -3.28 -8.50
CA HIS A 56 1.63 -2.88 -7.55
C HIS A 56 1.43 -1.41 -7.17
N THR A 57 1.69 -1.09 -5.91
CA THR A 57 1.65 0.26 -5.35
C THR A 57 2.71 0.37 -4.25
N TYR A 58 2.83 1.55 -3.66
CA TYR A 58 3.64 1.78 -2.46
C TYR A 58 2.95 2.77 -1.53
N SER A 59 3.46 2.80 -0.30
CA SER A 59 3.09 3.74 0.75
C SER A 59 4.37 4.24 1.39
N THR A 60 4.33 5.41 2.02
CA THR A 60 5.51 5.91 2.73
C THR A 60 5.74 5.13 4.02
N GLY A 61 6.97 5.17 4.55
CA GLY A 61 7.27 4.58 5.85
C GLY A 61 6.40 5.15 6.98
N ALA A 62 6.03 6.43 6.89
CA ALA A 62 5.15 7.07 7.86
C ALA A 62 3.73 6.51 7.78
N ASP A 63 3.18 6.31 6.57
CA ASP A 63 1.83 5.75 6.38
C ASP A 63 1.71 4.35 6.98
N VAL A 64 2.74 3.51 6.83
CA VAL A 64 2.68 2.10 7.27
C VAL A 64 3.11 1.89 8.73
N SER A 65 3.67 2.91 9.38
CA SER A 65 4.18 2.82 10.76
C SER A 65 3.10 2.74 11.84
N SER A 66 1.88 3.18 11.53
CA SER A 66 0.74 3.14 12.45
C SER A 66 -0.36 2.28 11.85
N PRO A 67 -0.96 1.34 12.61
CA PRO A 67 -2.12 0.59 12.14
C PRO A 67 -3.26 1.50 11.68
N ILE A 68 -3.45 2.65 12.34
CA ILE A 68 -4.53 3.58 12.01
C ILE A 68 -4.28 4.27 10.65
N ALA A 69 -3.05 4.74 10.43
CA ALA A 69 -2.66 5.40 9.18
C ALA A 69 -2.48 4.40 8.02
N ASN A 70 -2.16 3.13 8.33
CA ASN A 70 -1.99 2.09 7.33
C ASN A 70 -3.37 1.63 6.84
N ILE A 71 -3.83 2.31 5.80
CA ILE A 71 -5.03 2.00 5.04
C ILE A 71 -5.02 0.61 4.39
N GLY A 72 -3.84 0.06 4.07
CA GLY A 72 -3.72 -1.22 3.37
C GLY A 72 -4.20 -2.41 4.21
N ILE A 73 -4.24 -2.27 5.53
CA ILE A 73 -4.74 -3.30 6.45
C ILE A 73 -6.17 -3.04 6.93
N SER A 74 -6.92 -2.15 6.27
CA SER A 74 -8.35 -2.03 6.57
C SER A 74 -9.09 -3.27 6.06
N GLY A 75 -9.87 -3.90 6.94
CA GLY A 75 -10.74 -5.06 6.69
C GLY A 75 -12.22 -4.70 6.53
N GLY A 76 -12.55 -3.45 6.22
CA GLY A 76 -13.92 -2.93 6.10
C GLY A 76 -14.76 -3.42 4.92
N CYS A 77 -14.41 -4.55 4.29
CA CYS A 77 -15.11 -5.17 3.15
C CYS A 77 -15.28 -4.19 1.96
N VAL A 78 -16.23 -4.46 1.08
CA VAL A 78 -16.47 -3.64 -0.13
C VAL A 78 -16.85 -2.19 0.22
N GLU A 79 -17.41 -1.95 1.40
CA GLU A 79 -17.88 -0.62 1.80
C GLU A 79 -16.75 0.31 2.23
N LYS A 80 -15.76 -0.21 2.97
CA LYS A 80 -14.77 0.64 3.66
C LYS A 80 -13.31 0.18 3.51
N ALA A 81 -13.05 -1.04 3.06
CA ALA A 81 -11.67 -1.49 2.90
C ALA A 81 -10.98 -0.82 1.70
N TRP A 82 -9.65 -0.89 1.73
CA TRP A 82 -8.82 -0.49 0.61
C TRP A 82 -9.05 -1.39 -0.61
N PHE A 83 -8.51 -0.99 -1.76
CA PHE A 83 -8.58 -1.76 -3.01
C PHE A 83 -8.19 -3.23 -2.80
N GLY A 84 -8.97 -4.16 -3.36
CA GLY A 84 -8.91 -5.59 -3.05
C GLY A 84 -10.02 -6.03 -2.08
N TRP A 85 -10.65 -5.08 -1.40
CA TRP A 85 -11.85 -5.24 -0.57
C TRP A 85 -11.77 -6.38 0.46
N PRO A 86 -10.66 -6.53 1.22
CA PRO A 86 -10.57 -7.53 2.28
C PRO A 86 -11.70 -7.32 3.29
N CYS A 87 -12.26 -8.43 3.77
CA CYS A 87 -13.40 -8.41 4.66
C CYS A 87 -13.03 -9.14 5.96
N ASP A 88 -12.68 -8.36 6.98
CA ASP A 88 -12.36 -8.82 8.33
C ASP A 88 -12.73 -7.74 9.34
N ARG A 89 -14.05 -7.50 9.47
CA ARG A 89 -14.61 -6.41 10.28
C ARG A 89 -15.34 -6.87 11.55
N ASP A 90 -15.70 -8.15 11.62
CA ASP A 90 -16.64 -8.65 12.63
C ASP A 90 -15.87 -9.30 13.81
N GLY A 91 -16.11 -8.77 15.00
CA GLY A 91 -15.54 -9.31 16.25
C GLY A 91 -14.27 -8.61 16.73
N PRO A 92 -13.89 -8.81 18.01
CA PRO A 92 -12.80 -8.07 18.65
C PRO A 92 -11.40 -8.42 18.14
N ASP A 93 -11.22 -9.61 17.56
CA ASP A 93 -9.95 -10.08 17.00
C ASP A 93 -9.85 -9.88 15.48
N SER A 94 -10.83 -9.21 14.87
CA SER A 94 -10.80 -8.84 13.46
C SER A 94 -9.84 -7.67 13.21
N LEU A 95 -9.44 -7.44 11.96
CA LEU A 95 -8.63 -6.28 11.58
C LEU A 95 -9.27 -4.97 12.05
N GLU A 96 -10.56 -4.75 11.80
CA GLU A 96 -11.21 -3.50 12.26
C GLU A 96 -11.37 -3.45 13.78
N GLY A 97 -11.74 -4.56 14.44
CA GLY A 97 -11.85 -4.60 15.90
C GLY A 97 -10.51 -4.31 16.61
N LEU A 98 -9.41 -4.84 16.09
CA LEU A 98 -8.07 -4.57 16.62
C LEU A 98 -7.58 -3.16 16.29
N ARG A 99 -7.98 -2.58 15.15
CA ARG A 99 -7.69 -1.18 14.80
C ARG A 99 -8.42 -0.23 15.76
N ASP A 100 -9.69 -0.48 16.04
CA ASP A 100 -10.49 0.28 17.00
C ASP A 100 -9.84 0.19 18.39
N ALA A 101 -9.55 -1.02 18.88
CA ALA A 101 -8.89 -1.23 20.17
C ALA A 101 -7.52 -0.54 20.26
N PHE A 102 -6.72 -0.56 19.19
CA PHE A 102 -5.43 0.15 19.15
C PHE A 102 -5.62 1.67 19.29
N SER A 103 -6.67 2.23 18.68
CA SER A 103 -6.94 3.67 18.71
C SER A 103 -7.44 4.17 20.08
N GLU A 104 -8.15 3.31 20.83
CA GLU A 104 -8.74 3.64 22.13
C GLU A 104 -7.79 3.37 23.31
N GLU A 105 -6.77 2.53 23.12
CA GLU A 105 -5.81 2.18 24.17
C GLU A 105 -4.78 3.30 24.41
N SER A 106 -4.62 3.69 25.67
CA SER A 106 -3.75 4.78 26.12
C SER A 106 -2.46 4.29 26.78
N ASP A 107 -2.43 3.03 27.24
CA ASP A 107 -1.23 2.38 27.77
C ASP A 107 -0.32 1.90 26.62
N PRO A 108 0.91 2.42 26.49
CA PRO A 108 1.80 2.06 25.39
C PRO A 108 2.17 0.57 25.32
N ALA A 109 2.25 -0.12 26.48
CA ALA A 109 2.59 -1.54 26.51
C ALA A 109 1.41 -2.38 26.01
N LYS A 110 0.18 -2.04 26.40
CA LYS A 110 -1.03 -2.70 25.88
C LYS A 110 -1.27 -2.38 24.41
N GLN A 111 -1.08 -1.13 24.00
CA GLN A 111 -1.20 -0.71 22.61
C GLN A 111 -0.23 -1.49 21.70
N LYS A 112 1.02 -1.72 22.15
CA LYS A 112 1.98 -2.57 21.44
C LYS A 112 1.52 -4.04 21.35
N ALA A 113 0.92 -4.58 22.41
CA ALA A 113 0.37 -5.94 22.39
C ALA A 113 -0.77 -6.07 21.38
N ILE A 114 -1.66 -5.08 21.29
CA ILE A 114 -2.73 -5.02 20.28
C ILE A 114 -2.14 -4.95 18.88
N ALA A 115 -1.14 -4.09 18.64
CA ALA A 115 -0.46 -4.02 17.34
C ALA A 115 0.17 -5.35 16.92
N THR A 116 0.73 -6.11 17.86
CA THR A 116 1.30 -7.44 17.59
C THR A 116 0.22 -8.42 17.15
N LYS A 117 -0.94 -8.44 17.83
CA LYS A 117 -2.10 -9.26 17.42
C LYS A 117 -2.63 -8.85 16.06
N LEU A 118 -2.71 -7.54 15.81
CA LEU A 118 -3.17 -6.98 14.54
C LEU A 118 -2.26 -7.41 13.39
N GLN A 119 -0.94 -7.33 13.58
CA GLN A 119 0.02 -7.83 12.58
C GLN A 119 -0.17 -9.31 12.31
N ALA A 120 -0.31 -10.15 13.34
CA ALA A 120 -0.59 -11.58 13.17
C ALA A 120 -1.89 -11.81 12.38
N ARG A 121 -2.96 -11.09 12.71
CA ARG A 121 -4.22 -11.16 11.97
C ARG A 121 -4.07 -10.73 10.51
N ALA A 122 -3.31 -9.67 10.24
CA ALA A 122 -3.03 -9.23 8.87
C ALA A 122 -2.25 -10.27 8.06
N TYR A 123 -1.38 -11.08 8.68
CA TYR A 123 -0.73 -12.21 8.03
C TYR A 123 -1.68 -13.37 7.70
N GLU A 124 -2.75 -13.55 8.48
CA GLU A 124 -3.77 -14.56 8.19
C GLU A 124 -4.73 -14.10 7.08
N VAL A 125 -5.16 -12.84 7.14
CA VAL A 125 -6.13 -12.26 6.19
C VAL A 125 -5.49 -11.93 4.84
N VAL A 126 -4.20 -11.56 4.85
CA VAL A 126 -3.40 -11.17 3.67
C VAL A 126 -4.10 -10.07 2.83
N PRO A 127 -4.39 -8.89 3.42
CA PRO A 127 -5.05 -7.80 2.68
C PRO A 127 -4.16 -7.23 1.55
N TYR A 128 -2.83 -7.33 1.71
CA TYR A 128 -1.85 -7.12 0.66
C TYR A 128 -0.58 -7.95 0.93
N VAL A 129 0.26 -8.10 -0.09
CA VAL A 129 1.57 -8.74 0.02
C VAL A 129 2.66 -7.67 -0.13
N ASN A 130 3.55 -7.57 0.86
CA ASN A 130 4.73 -6.71 0.76
C ASN A 130 5.82 -7.44 -0.04
N TYR A 131 6.30 -6.83 -1.12
CA TYR A 131 7.38 -7.40 -1.96
C TYR A 131 8.75 -6.77 -1.68
N GLY A 132 8.82 -5.76 -0.80
CA GLY A 132 10.06 -5.09 -0.47
C GLY A 132 9.88 -3.71 0.14
N GLN A 133 11.02 -3.15 0.53
CA GLN A 133 11.17 -1.79 1.03
C GLN A 133 12.44 -1.19 0.39
N TRP A 134 12.40 0.09 0.06
CA TRP A 134 13.56 0.81 -0.45
C TRP A 134 13.63 2.22 0.15
N PHE A 135 14.82 2.81 0.06
CA PHE A 135 15.02 4.24 0.30
C PHE A 135 15.21 4.93 -1.05
N GLN A 136 14.43 5.98 -1.31
CA GLN A 136 14.55 6.75 -2.53
C GLN A 136 15.64 7.81 -2.35
N PRO A 137 16.76 7.76 -3.11
CA PRO A 137 17.74 8.84 -3.10
C PRO A 137 17.12 10.08 -3.77
N THR A 138 17.37 11.25 -3.18
CA THR A 138 16.92 12.54 -3.73
C THR A 138 18.14 13.36 -4.13
N ALA A 139 18.20 13.75 -5.40
CA ALA A 139 19.22 14.67 -5.91
C ALA A 139 18.62 16.06 -6.10
N TYR A 140 19.36 17.08 -5.71
CA TYR A 140 19.00 18.49 -5.88
C TYR A 140 20.24 19.32 -6.18
N ARG A 141 20.06 20.50 -6.77
CA ARG A 141 21.16 21.41 -7.11
C ARG A 141 21.86 21.89 -5.84
N SER A 142 23.18 21.99 -5.87
CA SER A 142 23.99 22.55 -4.76
C SER A 142 23.67 24.02 -4.46
N SER A 143 23.01 24.72 -5.39
CA SER A 143 22.54 26.09 -5.22
C SER A 143 21.24 26.19 -4.41
N LEU A 144 20.58 25.08 -4.07
CA LEU A 144 19.34 25.09 -3.28
C LEU A 144 19.64 24.99 -1.78
N LYS A 145 18.96 25.82 -0.99
CA LYS A 145 18.90 25.74 0.47
C LYS A 145 17.53 25.29 0.95
N GLY A 146 17.50 24.80 2.20
CA GLY A 146 16.27 24.49 2.93
C GLY A 146 15.56 23.20 2.49
N VAL A 147 16.23 22.33 1.73
CA VAL A 147 15.74 20.98 1.42
C VAL A 147 15.57 20.18 2.71
N LEU A 148 14.33 19.77 2.98
CA LEU A 148 14.00 18.94 4.14
C LEU A 148 14.11 17.46 3.78
N ILE A 149 14.80 16.68 4.62
CA ILE A 149 14.82 15.22 4.52
C ILE A 149 13.47 14.71 5.03
N SER A 150 12.67 14.15 4.13
CA SER A 150 11.30 13.73 4.40
C SER A 150 10.91 12.55 3.50
N PRO A 151 9.95 11.70 3.92
CA PRO A 151 9.37 10.65 3.06
C PRO A 151 8.66 11.19 1.80
N VAL A 152 8.34 12.49 1.76
CA VAL A 152 7.72 13.18 0.61
C VAL A 152 8.38 14.54 0.37
N PRO A 153 8.37 15.07 -0.87
CA PRO A 153 8.95 16.37 -1.16
C PRO A 153 8.14 17.52 -0.56
N PHE A 154 8.83 18.45 0.12
CA PHE A 154 8.27 19.72 0.59
C PHE A 154 8.96 20.89 -0.09
N PHE A 155 8.17 21.85 -0.58
CA PHE A 155 8.68 22.99 -1.35
C PHE A 155 8.62 24.35 -0.63
N TRP A 156 8.00 24.42 0.56
CA TRP A 156 7.78 25.70 1.27
C TRP A 156 9.04 26.34 1.86
N ASN A 157 10.13 25.59 2.03
CA ASN A 157 11.37 26.04 2.66
C ASN A 157 12.51 26.18 1.62
N ILE A 158 12.20 26.08 0.33
CA ILE A 158 13.21 26.03 -0.72
C ILE A 158 13.55 27.43 -1.19
N GLU A 159 14.85 27.74 -1.14
CA GLU A 159 15.40 29.02 -1.59
C GLU A 159 16.63 28.78 -2.48
N LEU A 160 16.88 29.73 -3.38
CA LEU A 160 18.15 29.81 -4.11
C LEU A 160 19.18 30.49 -3.20
N ASN A 161 20.41 29.99 -3.24
CA ASN A 161 21.59 30.69 -2.72
C ASN A 161 21.82 32.03 -3.40
#